data_AF-A0A4Q3HZH4-F1
#
_entry.id   AF-A0A4Q3HZH4-F1
#
_cell.length_a   1.000
_cell.length_b   1.000
_cell.length_c   1.000
_cell.angle_alpha   90.00
_cell.angle_beta   90.00
_cell.angle_gamma   90.00
#
_symmetry.space_group_name_H-M   'P 1'
#
loop_
_entity.id
_entity.type
_entity.pdbx_description
1 polymer ?
#
loop_
_entity_poly.entity_id
_entity_poly.type
_entity_poly.pdbx_seq_one_letter_code
_entity_poly.pdbx_strand_id
1 'polypeptide(L)'
;GARILIDPDLTPLALTAAIVAAGGEVIEGIDPAKLPRACKNSAELDGSAKAHLQDGAAVVEFLSWLDDQEPGSITEIDAVKTLEATRARVGQSMQNPLKDVSFDTISGAGEHAAIMHYRVTAQSNRHILPGELFLIDSGAQYVNGTTDITRTVAVGLVSEDRKRFFTLVLKGMIAISMAKFPKGTRGCDLDPLARIALWKAGADFAHGTGHGVGSYLSVHEGPQRISRMSTQELLPGMILSNEPGYYRPGAFGIRIENLIFVNDAAPVEGGDMPVLSFETLTWCPIDRRLVVASLMTSEELQWLNDYHAEVREKLMPLIDKDSVKTWLTAATAPISG
;
A
#
# COMPACT_ATOMS: atom_id res chain seq x y z
N GLY A 1 -11.58 29.19 -35.59
CA GLY A 1 -11.61 29.81 -34.25
C GLY A 1 -10.32 29.55 -33.53
N ALA A 2 -10.33 29.59 -32.20
CA ALA A 2 -9.19 29.15 -31.38
C ALA A 2 -8.98 27.63 -31.49
N ARG A 3 -7.74 27.17 -31.28
CA ARG A 3 -7.36 25.75 -31.20
C ARG A 3 -7.24 25.37 -29.72
N ILE A 4 -7.93 24.32 -29.29
CA ILE A 4 -8.02 23.93 -27.88
C ILE A 4 -7.57 22.48 -27.75
N LEU A 5 -6.54 22.24 -26.94
CA LEU A 5 -6.08 20.90 -26.59
C LEU A 5 -7.07 20.23 -25.64
N ILE A 6 -7.42 18.98 -25.90
CA ILE A 6 -8.17 18.11 -25.00
C ILE A 6 -7.45 16.78 -24.84
N ASP A 7 -7.54 16.20 -23.65
CA ASP A 7 -7.18 14.79 -23.44
C ASP A 7 -8.42 13.93 -23.73
N PRO A 8 -8.41 13.06 -24.76
CA PRO A 8 -9.57 12.26 -25.13
C PRO A 8 -9.95 11.22 -24.06
N ASP A 9 -9.03 10.84 -23.17
CA ASP A 9 -9.31 9.90 -22.08
C ASP A 9 -10.05 10.57 -20.91
N LEU A 10 -9.94 11.89 -20.78
CA LEU A 10 -10.46 12.65 -19.63
C LEU A 10 -11.62 13.58 -19.98
N THR A 11 -11.63 14.12 -21.20
CA THR A 11 -12.52 15.22 -21.58
C THR A 11 -13.90 14.68 -21.97
N PRO A 12 -14.99 15.08 -21.29
CA PRO A 12 -16.33 14.70 -21.69
C PRO A 12 -16.66 15.13 -23.13
N LEU A 13 -17.29 14.23 -23.90
CA LEU A 13 -17.68 14.47 -25.29
C LEU A 13 -18.49 15.77 -25.48
N ALA A 14 -19.31 16.14 -24.50
CA ALA A 14 -20.10 17.37 -24.52
C ALA A 14 -19.24 18.65 -24.63
N LEU A 15 -18.05 18.67 -23.99
CA LEU A 15 -17.14 19.82 -24.09
C LEU A 15 -16.51 19.89 -25.47
N THR A 16 -16.08 18.76 -26.03
CA THR A 16 -15.58 18.65 -27.40
C THR A 16 -16.59 19.18 -28.41
N ALA A 17 -17.86 18.75 -28.29
CA ALA A 17 -18.95 19.21 -29.15
C ALA A 17 -19.20 20.72 -29.02
N ALA A 18 -19.16 21.27 -27.79
CA ALA A 18 -19.34 22.69 -27.55
C ALA A 18 -18.24 23.55 -28.20
N ILE A 19 -16.98 23.10 -28.16
CA ILE A 19 -15.85 23.78 -28.81
C ILE A 19 -16.08 23.89 -30.31
N VAL A 20 -16.44 22.77 -30.96
CA VAL A 20 -16.70 22.73 -32.41
C VAL A 20 -17.90 23.59 -32.78
N ALA A 21 -19.00 23.51 -32.03
CA ALA A 21 -20.20 24.31 -32.27
C ALA A 21 -19.94 25.83 -32.17
N ALA A 22 -19.00 26.26 -31.32
CA ALA A 22 -18.57 27.64 -31.20
C ALA A 22 -17.56 28.08 -32.29
N GLY A 23 -17.23 27.21 -33.26
CA GLY A 23 -16.26 27.48 -34.33
C GLY A 23 -14.79 27.32 -33.92
N GLY A 24 -14.53 26.64 -32.79
CA GLY A 24 -13.20 26.23 -32.35
C GLY A 24 -12.72 24.93 -33.01
N GLU A 25 -11.42 24.69 -32.96
CA GLU A 25 -10.77 23.45 -33.42
C GLU A 25 -10.30 22.65 -32.20
N VAL A 26 -10.65 21.37 -32.14
CA VAL A 26 -10.22 20.45 -31.09
C VAL A 26 -8.91 19.81 -31.52
N ILE A 27 -7.89 19.90 -30.65
CA ILE A 27 -6.63 19.18 -30.79
C ILE A 27 -6.60 18.08 -29.74
N GLU A 28 -6.52 16.83 -30.15
CA GLU A 28 -6.34 15.73 -29.21
C GLU A 28 -4.87 15.60 -28.82
N GLY A 29 -4.60 15.44 -27.52
CA GLY A 29 -3.28 15.14 -27.01
C GLY A 29 -3.30 14.85 -25.52
N ILE A 30 -2.20 14.33 -25.00
CA ILE A 30 -2.10 13.95 -23.58
C ILE A 30 -2.16 15.21 -22.72
N ASP A 31 -2.90 15.16 -21.60
CA ASP A 31 -2.87 16.22 -20.58
C ASP A 31 -1.42 16.55 -20.19
N PRO A 32 -0.94 17.78 -20.45
CA PRO A 32 0.45 18.17 -20.19
C PRO A 32 0.80 18.15 -18.70
N ALA A 33 -0.19 18.14 -17.79
CA ALA A 33 0.04 18.02 -16.36
C ALA A 33 0.23 16.56 -15.89
N LYS A 34 -0.17 15.57 -16.70
CA LYS A 34 -0.25 14.15 -16.30
C LYS A 34 1.10 13.59 -15.85
N LEU A 35 2.15 13.75 -16.67
CA LEU A 35 3.49 13.27 -16.33
C LEU A 35 4.20 14.12 -15.27
N PRO A 36 4.21 15.47 -15.36
CA PRO A 36 4.81 16.31 -14.33
C PRO A 36 4.19 16.09 -12.94
N ARG A 37 2.87 15.87 -12.83
CA ARG A 37 2.20 15.56 -11.56
C ARG A 37 2.57 14.17 -11.03
N ALA A 38 2.75 13.21 -11.93
CA ALA A 38 3.11 11.85 -11.55
C ALA A 38 4.51 11.76 -10.92
N CYS A 39 5.46 12.55 -11.41
CA CYS A 39 6.84 12.62 -10.90
C CYS A 39 6.98 13.69 -9.82
N LYS A 40 6.90 13.29 -8.55
CA LYS A 40 6.88 14.20 -7.41
C LYS A 40 8.23 14.90 -7.28
N ASN A 41 8.19 16.20 -7.00
CA ASN A 41 9.39 16.94 -6.64
C ASN A 41 9.81 16.66 -5.19
N SER A 42 10.96 17.18 -4.77
CA SER A 42 11.49 16.91 -3.41
C SER A 42 10.56 17.38 -2.29
N ALA A 43 9.85 18.50 -2.43
CA ALA A 43 8.93 18.98 -1.40
C ALA A 43 7.71 18.04 -1.25
N GLU A 44 7.21 17.49 -2.36
CA GLU A 44 6.12 16.50 -2.35
C GLU A 44 6.56 15.15 -1.78
N LEU A 45 7.78 14.69 -2.11
CA LEU A 45 8.34 13.46 -1.56
C LEU A 45 8.64 13.59 -0.07
N ASP A 46 9.27 14.69 0.37
CA ASP A 46 9.54 14.97 1.78
C ASP A 46 8.24 15.12 2.59
N GLY A 47 7.24 15.76 1.99
CA GLY A 47 5.89 15.87 2.54
C GLY A 47 5.26 14.49 2.72
N SER A 48 5.29 13.67 1.67
CA SER A 48 4.75 12.31 1.67
C SER A 48 5.45 11.43 2.70
N ALA A 49 6.78 11.48 2.79
CA ALA A 49 7.54 10.72 3.78
C ALA A 49 7.13 11.06 5.22
N LYS A 50 6.93 12.35 5.53
CA LYS A 50 6.43 12.79 6.85
C LYS A 50 4.99 12.32 7.11
N ALA A 51 4.11 12.41 6.11
CA ALA A 51 2.74 11.92 6.22
C ALA A 51 2.70 10.41 6.54
N HIS A 52 3.55 9.62 5.91
CA HIS A 52 3.63 8.18 6.15
C HIS A 52 4.25 7.80 7.49
N LEU A 53 5.18 8.60 8.03
CA LEU A 53 5.68 8.41 9.41
C LEU A 53 4.58 8.63 10.44
N GLN A 54 3.81 9.71 10.27
CA GLN A 54 2.65 10.01 11.10
C GLN A 54 1.58 8.91 11.00
N ASP A 55 1.23 8.50 9.77
CA ASP A 55 0.24 7.45 9.56
C ASP A 55 0.72 6.10 10.11
N GLY A 56 2.01 5.80 9.96
CA GLY A 56 2.66 4.64 10.55
C GLY A 56 2.53 4.59 12.07
N ALA A 57 2.74 5.72 12.76
CA ALA A 57 2.52 5.82 14.21
C ALA A 57 1.04 5.57 14.58
N ALA A 58 0.10 6.13 13.81
CA ALA A 58 -1.33 5.91 14.03
C ALA A 58 -1.73 4.44 13.81
N VAL A 59 -1.26 3.80 12.74
CA VAL A 59 -1.56 2.39 12.45
C VAL A 59 -0.90 1.48 13.50
N VAL A 60 0.32 1.77 13.97
CA VAL A 60 0.94 1.01 15.06
C VAL A 60 0.17 1.13 16.37
N GLU A 61 -0.29 2.32 16.74
CA GLU A 61 -1.17 2.49 17.90
C GLU A 61 -2.47 1.69 17.75
N PHE A 62 -3.07 1.69 16.55
CA PHE A 62 -4.26 0.90 16.25
C PHE A 62 -3.99 -0.61 16.32
N LEU A 63 -2.91 -1.11 15.72
CA LEU A 63 -2.58 -2.53 15.73
C LEU A 63 -2.25 -3.03 17.13
N SER A 64 -1.57 -2.21 17.94
CA SER A 64 -1.35 -2.51 19.36
C SER A 64 -2.68 -2.59 20.12
N TRP A 65 -3.63 -1.69 19.86
CA TRP A 65 -4.97 -1.77 20.46
C TRP A 65 -5.72 -3.02 20.00
N LEU A 66 -5.65 -3.35 18.71
CA LEU A 66 -6.33 -4.50 18.10
C LEU A 66 -5.83 -5.82 18.71
N ASP A 67 -4.52 -5.96 18.92
CA ASP A 67 -3.88 -7.15 19.47
C ASP A 67 -4.19 -7.35 20.98
N ASP A 68 -4.57 -6.28 21.68
CA ASP A 68 -5.03 -6.29 23.07
C ASP A 68 -6.50 -6.73 23.22
N GLN A 69 -7.26 -6.83 22.13
CA GLN A 69 -8.68 -7.21 22.20
C GLN A 69 -8.86 -8.72 22.33
N GLU A 70 -9.84 -9.15 23.13
CA GLU A 70 -10.26 -10.55 23.16
C GLU A 70 -10.83 -10.95 21.78
N PRO A 71 -10.35 -12.03 21.14
CA PRO A 71 -10.91 -12.49 19.87
C PRO A 71 -12.43 -12.68 19.94
N GLY A 72 -13.16 -12.09 18.99
CA GLY A 72 -14.63 -12.09 18.95
C GLY A 72 -15.28 -10.93 19.70
N SER A 73 -14.56 -10.13 20.48
CA SER A 73 -15.14 -9.02 21.26
C SER A 73 -15.49 -7.78 20.43
N ILE A 74 -14.80 -7.57 19.30
CA ILE A 74 -14.98 -6.41 18.41
C ILE A 74 -15.51 -6.83 17.05
N THR A 75 -16.10 -5.87 16.34
CA THR A 75 -16.60 -6.03 14.97
C THR A 75 -15.72 -5.33 13.94
N GLU A 76 -15.96 -5.62 12.65
CA GLU A 76 -15.32 -4.93 11.53
C GLU A 76 -15.49 -3.41 11.59
N ILE A 77 -16.69 -2.92 11.94
CA ILE A 77 -16.96 -1.47 12.11
C ILE A 77 -16.21 -0.88 13.31
N ASP A 78 -16.07 -1.63 14.40
CA ASP A 78 -15.33 -1.14 15.57
C ASP A 78 -13.85 -0.92 15.23
N ALA A 79 -13.26 -1.82 14.42
CA ALA A 79 -11.91 -1.64 13.91
C ALA A 79 -11.78 -0.38 13.03
N VAL A 80 -12.72 -0.13 12.11
CA VAL A 80 -12.73 1.10 11.28
C VAL A 80 -12.78 2.35 12.15
N LYS A 81 -13.76 2.42 13.06
CA LYS A 81 -13.94 3.58 13.94
C LYS A 81 -12.71 3.85 14.80
N THR A 82 -12.10 2.80 15.35
CA THR A 82 -10.92 2.95 16.19
C THR A 82 -9.71 3.40 15.38
N LEU A 83 -9.50 2.88 14.16
CA LEU A 83 -8.40 3.33 13.30
C LEU A 83 -8.56 4.81 12.91
N GLU A 84 -9.73 5.22 12.45
CA GLU A 84 -9.98 6.62 12.06
C GLU A 84 -9.84 7.58 13.24
N ALA A 85 -10.41 7.22 14.41
CA ALA A 85 -10.23 8.00 15.64
C ALA A 85 -8.75 8.09 16.06
N THR A 86 -7.98 7.03 15.82
CA THR A 86 -6.54 6.99 16.11
C THR A 86 -5.76 7.91 15.17
N ARG A 87 -6.03 7.87 13.86
CA ARG A 87 -5.46 8.81 12.86
C ARG A 87 -5.80 10.26 13.19
N ALA A 88 -7.05 10.55 13.55
CA ALA A 88 -7.46 11.90 13.94
C ALA A 88 -6.69 12.41 15.17
N ARG A 89 -6.56 11.58 16.21
CA ARG A 89 -5.83 11.93 17.44
C ARG A 89 -4.34 12.12 17.17
N VAL A 90 -3.69 11.19 16.47
CA VAL A 90 -2.26 11.26 16.16
C VAL A 90 -1.95 12.44 15.25
N GLY A 91 -2.80 12.70 14.24
CA GLY A 91 -2.64 13.89 13.41
C GLY A 91 -2.79 15.20 14.20
N GLN A 92 -3.72 15.24 15.16
CA GLN A 92 -3.85 16.40 16.04
C GLN A 92 -2.63 16.61 16.94
N SER A 93 -2.05 15.54 17.51
CA SER A 93 -0.85 15.64 18.36
C SER A 93 0.40 16.02 17.57
N MET A 94 0.52 15.57 16.32
CA MET A 94 1.62 15.89 15.43
C MET A 94 1.43 17.21 14.65
N GLN A 95 0.41 18.01 15.00
CA GLN A 95 0.09 19.30 14.37
C GLN A 95 -0.16 19.22 12.86
N ASN A 96 -0.62 18.07 12.38
CA ASN A 96 -1.01 17.83 11.00
C ASN A 96 -2.31 16.99 10.98
N PRO A 97 -3.45 17.62 11.33
CA PRO A 97 -4.70 16.91 11.52
C PRO A 97 -5.15 16.15 10.27
N LEU A 98 -5.78 14.99 10.49
CA LEU A 98 -6.47 14.23 9.45
C LEU A 98 -7.47 15.14 8.71
N LYS A 99 -7.38 15.22 7.39
CA LYS A 99 -8.34 15.97 6.56
C LYS A 99 -9.53 15.12 6.19
N ASP A 100 -9.27 13.90 5.75
CA ASP A 100 -10.27 12.89 5.46
C ASP A 100 -9.55 11.53 5.34
N VAL A 101 -10.32 10.43 5.23
CA VAL A 101 -9.77 9.17 4.73
C VAL A 101 -9.52 9.30 3.22
N SER A 102 -8.49 8.64 2.70
CA SER A 102 -8.19 8.69 1.25
C SER A 102 -9.14 7.82 0.42
N PHE A 103 -9.84 6.88 1.07
CA PHE A 103 -10.92 6.05 0.54
C PHE A 103 -11.67 5.37 1.71
N ASP A 104 -12.83 4.78 1.43
CA ASP A 104 -13.60 4.02 2.42
C ASP A 104 -12.78 2.81 2.93
N THR A 105 -12.47 2.78 4.23
CA THR A 105 -11.70 1.69 4.85
C THR A 105 -12.32 0.32 4.58
N ILE A 106 -11.52 -0.58 4.03
CA ILE A 106 -11.86 -2.00 3.88
C ILE A 106 -11.45 -2.70 5.18
N SER A 107 -12.43 -3.26 5.88
CA SER A 107 -12.23 -3.98 7.15
C SER A 107 -12.93 -5.32 7.04
N GLY A 108 -12.19 -6.37 6.67
CA GLY A 108 -12.73 -7.69 6.37
C GLY A 108 -12.15 -8.78 7.26
N ALA A 109 -12.99 -9.48 8.01
CA ALA A 109 -12.63 -10.65 8.80
C ALA A 109 -13.01 -11.95 8.08
N GLY A 110 -12.15 -12.97 8.12
CA GLY A 110 -12.45 -14.28 7.55
C GLY A 110 -12.84 -14.18 6.08
N GLU A 111 -14.00 -14.71 5.72
CA GLU A 111 -14.52 -14.73 4.35
C GLU A 111 -14.71 -13.34 3.73
N HIS A 112 -14.96 -12.30 4.53
CA HIS A 112 -15.10 -10.94 4.01
C HIS A 112 -13.79 -10.38 3.45
N ALA A 113 -12.65 -10.79 4.01
CA ALA A 113 -11.34 -10.42 3.48
C ALA A 113 -11.13 -10.97 2.04
N ALA A 114 -11.84 -12.04 1.64
CA ALA A 114 -11.74 -12.60 0.30
C ALA A 114 -12.43 -11.75 -0.79
N ILE A 115 -13.17 -10.71 -0.41
CA ILE A 115 -13.84 -9.80 -1.34
C ILE A 115 -12.92 -8.57 -1.49
N MET A 116 -12.23 -8.45 -2.63
CA MET A 116 -11.17 -7.45 -2.86
C MET A 116 -11.56 -6.02 -2.48
N HIS A 117 -12.76 -5.58 -2.87
CA HIS A 117 -13.32 -4.25 -2.54
C HIS A 117 -14.48 -4.36 -1.54
N TYR A 118 -14.33 -5.20 -0.51
CA TYR A 118 -15.32 -5.30 0.56
C TYR A 118 -15.55 -3.96 1.23
N ARG A 119 -16.81 -3.62 1.47
CA ARG A 119 -17.19 -2.45 2.27
C ARG A 119 -18.15 -2.92 3.34
N VAL A 120 -17.72 -2.80 4.59
CA VAL A 120 -18.57 -3.18 5.71
C VAL A 120 -19.78 -2.27 5.78
N THR A 121 -20.95 -2.87 6.02
CA THR A 121 -22.22 -2.17 6.24
C THR A 121 -22.77 -2.55 7.61
N ALA A 122 -23.76 -1.83 8.12
CA ALA A 122 -24.45 -2.23 9.35
C ALA A 122 -25.07 -3.65 9.27
N GLN A 123 -25.37 -4.13 8.05
CA GLN A 123 -25.96 -5.45 7.81
C GLN A 123 -24.90 -6.55 7.72
N SER A 124 -23.74 -6.24 7.14
CA SER A 124 -22.63 -7.19 6.97
C SER A 124 -21.61 -7.15 8.13
N ASN A 125 -21.73 -6.21 9.06
CA ASN A 125 -20.81 -6.07 10.19
C ASN A 125 -20.77 -7.34 11.04
N ARG A 126 -19.65 -8.06 10.98
CA ARG A 126 -19.43 -9.28 11.77
C ARG A 126 -18.37 -9.09 12.84
N HIS A 127 -18.41 -9.95 13.86
CA HIS A 127 -17.35 -10.07 14.84
C HIS A 127 -16.09 -10.65 14.21
N ILE A 128 -14.93 -10.19 14.66
CA ILE A 128 -13.62 -10.68 14.23
C ILE A 128 -13.27 -11.91 15.06
N LEU A 129 -13.41 -13.12 14.50
CA LEU A 129 -13.38 -14.37 15.29
C LEU A 129 -11.97 -14.96 15.44
N PRO A 130 -11.70 -15.73 16.52
CA PRO A 130 -10.43 -16.43 16.68
C PRO A 130 -10.16 -17.42 15.54
N GLY A 131 -8.89 -17.53 15.16
CA GLY A 131 -8.39 -18.38 14.10
C GLY A 131 -8.49 -17.78 12.69
N GLU A 132 -9.08 -16.60 12.55
CA GLU A 132 -9.25 -15.91 11.26
C GLU A 132 -8.03 -15.04 10.88
N LEU A 133 -7.98 -14.70 9.60
CA LEU A 133 -7.24 -13.54 9.14
C LEU A 133 -8.16 -12.33 9.18
N PHE A 134 -7.63 -11.20 9.62
CA PHE A 134 -8.29 -9.91 9.52
C PHE A 134 -7.48 -9.01 8.59
N LEU A 135 -8.11 -8.55 7.52
CA LEU A 135 -7.53 -7.63 6.54
C LEU A 135 -8.10 -6.24 6.79
N ILE A 136 -7.20 -5.28 7.01
CA ILE A 136 -7.54 -3.87 7.06
C ILE A 136 -6.73 -3.11 6.02
N ASP A 137 -7.46 -2.48 5.10
CA ASP A 137 -6.91 -1.62 4.06
C ASP A 137 -7.55 -0.24 4.16
N SER A 138 -6.70 0.76 4.27
CA SER A 138 -7.10 2.09 4.70
C SER A 138 -6.05 3.12 4.34
N GLY A 139 -6.46 4.37 4.23
CA GLY A 139 -5.53 5.46 4.02
C GLY A 139 -6.08 6.79 4.51
N ALA A 140 -5.23 7.81 4.47
CA ALA A 140 -5.50 9.12 5.03
C ALA A 140 -5.07 10.23 4.09
N GLN A 141 -5.78 11.35 4.17
CA GLN A 141 -5.40 12.61 3.56
C GLN A 141 -4.83 13.54 4.63
N TYR A 142 -3.57 13.91 4.42
CA TYR A 142 -2.88 14.95 5.17
C TYR A 142 -2.49 16.07 4.22
N VAL A 143 -2.32 17.30 4.71
CA VAL A 143 -2.06 18.45 3.82
C VAL A 143 -0.76 18.30 3.01
N ASN A 144 0.14 17.43 3.47
CA ASN A 144 1.45 17.14 2.90
C ASN A 144 1.53 15.78 2.19
N GLY A 145 0.45 15.01 2.08
CA GLY A 145 0.50 13.71 1.40
C GLY A 145 -0.77 12.87 1.53
N THR A 146 -0.87 11.87 0.65
CA THR A 146 -1.92 10.84 0.67
C THR A 146 -1.29 9.51 1.04
N THR A 147 -1.91 8.77 1.97
CA THR A 147 -1.45 7.43 2.37
C THR A 147 -2.39 6.35 1.86
N ASP A 148 -1.81 5.16 1.69
CA ASP A 148 -2.49 3.92 1.40
C ASP A 148 -1.73 2.76 2.05
N ILE A 149 -2.42 1.91 2.80
CA ILE A 149 -1.80 0.82 3.54
C ILE A 149 -2.82 -0.28 3.85
N THR A 150 -2.47 -1.48 3.37
CA THR A 150 -3.08 -2.73 3.81
C THR A 150 -2.17 -3.52 4.76
N ARG A 151 -2.76 -4.02 5.85
CA ARG A 151 -2.19 -5.08 6.68
C ARG A 151 -3.20 -6.21 6.83
N THR A 152 -2.72 -7.44 6.67
CA THR A 152 -3.44 -8.65 7.07
C THR A 152 -2.79 -9.18 8.35
N VAL A 153 -3.58 -9.39 9.40
CA VAL A 153 -3.10 -9.81 10.73
C VAL A 153 -3.77 -11.11 11.18
N ALA A 154 -3.09 -11.83 12.07
CA ALA A 154 -3.60 -13.03 12.71
C ALA A 154 -4.53 -12.67 13.87
N VAL A 155 -5.70 -13.32 13.94
CA VAL A 155 -6.59 -13.24 15.10
C VAL A 155 -6.42 -14.54 15.90
N GLY A 156 -5.53 -14.55 16.89
CA GLY A 156 -5.18 -15.77 17.62
C GLY A 156 -4.41 -16.79 16.76
N LEU A 157 -4.73 -18.08 16.88
CA LEU A 157 -4.01 -19.17 16.20
C LEU A 157 -4.57 -19.45 14.81
N VAL A 158 -3.84 -18.99 13.79
CA VAL A 158 -4.20 -19.17 12.38
C VAL A 158 -3.63 -20.47 11.80
N SER A 159 -4.39 -21.12 10.91
CA SER A 159 -3.99 -22.38 10.24
C SER A 159 -2.75 -22.23 9.35
N GLU A 160 -1.97 -23.29 9.20
CA GLU A 160 -0.76 -23.32 8.35
C GLU A 160 -1.03 -23.00 6.86
N ASP A 161 -2.19 -23.39 6.31
CA ASP A 161 -2.55 -23.05 4.92
C ASP A 161 -2.68 -21.53 4.71
N ARG A 162 -3.34 -20.83 5.64
CA ARG A 162 -3.43 -19.36 5.64
C ARG A 162 -2.05 -18.71 5.77
N LYS A 163 -1.19 -19.20 6.68
CA LYS A 163 0.19 -18.70 6.83
C LYS A 163 1.04 -18.93 5.58
N ARG A 164 0.90 -20.10 4.94
CA ARG A 164 1.57 -20.41 3.68
C ARG A 164 1.21 -19.37 2.62
N PHE A 165 -0.09 -19.13 2.37
CA PHE A 165 -0.50 -18.15 1.37
C PHE A 165 -0.10 -16.72 1.74
N PHE A 166 -0.13 -16.35 3.03
CA PHE A 166 0.38 -15.07 3.50
C PHE A 166 1.86 -14.89 3.16
N THR A 167 2.67 -15.93 3.42
CA THR A 167 4.10 -15.92 3.12
C THR A 167 4.35 -15.81 1.61
N LEU A 168 3.54 -16.47 0.77
CA LEU A 168 3.68 -16.34 -0.69
C LEU A 168 3.34 -14.93 -1.20
N VAL A 169 2.34 -14.26 -0.61
CA VAL A 169 2.03 -12.85 -0.90
C VAL A 169 3.18 -11.95 -0.44
N LEU A 170 3.71 -12.19 0.76
CA LEU A 170 4.84 -11.43 1.30
C LEU A 170 6.07 -11.54 0.39
N LYS A 171 6.39 -12.74 -0.13
CA LYS A 171 7.48 -12.91 -1.10
C LYS A 171 7.30 -12.04 -2.33
N GLY A 172 6.07 -11.90 -2.83
CA GLY A 172 5.76 -11.01 -3.94
C GLY A 172 6.01 -9.54 -3.61
N MET A 173 5.60 -9.11 -2.42
CA MET A 173 5.79 -7.74 -1.94
C MET A 173 7.28 -7.41 -1.81
N ILE A 174 8.05 -8.33 -1.22
CA ILE A 174 9.50 -8.22 -1.08
C ILE A 174 10.18 -8.14 -2.44
N ALA A 175 9.79 -9.00 -3.38
CA ALA A 175 10.39 -9.03 -4.72
C ALA A 175 10.25 -7.69 -5.47
N ILE A 176 9.11 -7.00 -5.29
CA ILE A 176 8.94 -5.64 -5.83
C ILE A 176 9.80 -4.65 -5.05
N SER A 177 9.74 -4.65 -3.71
CA SER A 177 10.50 -3.72 -2.87
C SER A 177 12.01 -3.80 -3.06
N MET A 178 12.55 -4.97 -3.39
CA MET A 178 13.98 -5.20 -3.61
C MET A 178 14.41 -5.02 -5.08
N ALA A 179 13.48 -4.76 -5.99
CA ALA A 179 13.79 -4.70 -7.41
C ALA A 179 14.76 -3.55 -7.74
N LYS A 180 15.83 -3.89 -8.47
CA LYS A 180 16.68 -2.94 -9.20
C LYS A 180 16.44 -3.14 -10.69
N PHE A 181 16.11 -2.09 -11.42
CA PHE A 181 15.63 -2.21 -12.80
C PHE A 181 16.20 -1.12 -13.73
N PRO A 182 16.45 -1.41 -15.01
CA PRO A 182 16.93 -0.41 -15.98
C PRO A 182 15.98 0.76 -16.18
N LYS A 183 16.51 1.91 -16.61
CA LYS A 183 15.69 2.98 -17.21
C LYS A 183 14.95 2.44 -18.44
N GLY A 184 13.74 2.92 -18.71
CA GLY A 184 12.85 2.38 -19.73
C GLY A 184 11.91 1.25 -19.25
N THR A 185 12.12 0.72 -18.03
CA THR A 185 11.26 -0.33 -17.48
C THR A 185 9.85 0.19 -17.20
N ARG A 186 8.84 -0.57 -17.63
CA ARG A 186 7.42 -0.24 -17.42
C ARG A 186 6.86 -1.09 -16.29
N GLY A 187 5.74 -0.66 -15.72
CA GLY A 187 5.12 -1.43 -14.62
C GLY A 187 4.66 -2.84 -15.00
N CYS A 188 4.38 -3.13 -16.28
CA CYS A 188 4.03 -4.49 -16.71
C CYS A 188 5.24 -5.43 -16.69
N ASP A 189 6.44 -4.90 -16.82
CA ASP A 189 7.69 -5.66 -16.81
C ASP A 189 8.01 -6.14 -15.37
N LEU A 190 7.51 -5.42 -14.35
CA LEU A 190 7.71 -5.76 -12.92
C LEU A 190 6.54 -6.52 -12.28
N ASP A 191 5.30 -6.39 -12.78
CA ASP A 191 4.11 -7.08 -12.25
C ASP A 191 4.30 -8.59 -11.99
N PRO A 192 5.00 -9.37 -12.85
CA PRO A 192 5.25 -10.78 -12.60
C PRO A 192 6.06 -11.07 -11.32
N LEU A 193 6.94 -10.16 -10.87
CA LEU A 193 7.77 -10.37 -9.68
C LEU A 193 6.91 -10.62 -8.43
N ALA A 194 5.81 -9.88 -8.32
CA ALA A 194 4.84 -10.02 -7.23
C ALA A 194 4.02 -11.33 -7.29
N ARG A 195 3.99 -12.01 -8.44
CA ARG A 195 3.08 -13.13 -8.71
C ARG A 195 3.75 -14.49 -8.74
N ILE A 196 5.05 -14.55 -9.08
CA ILE A 196 5.76 -15.82 -9.33
C ILE A 196 5.65 -16.82 -8.17
N ALA A 197 5.67 -16.35 -6.92
CA ALA A 197 5.52 -17.23 -5.76
C ALA A 197 4.13 -17.89 -5.69
N LEU A 198 3.07 -17.12 -5.98
CA LEU A 198 1.70 -17.64 -6.05
C LEU A 198 1.49 -18.54 -7.27
N TRP A 199 2.02 -18.16 -8.44
CA TRP A 199 1.91 -18.96 -9.66
C TRP A 199 2.51 -20.36 -9.49
N LYS A 200 3.68 -20.47 -8.83
CA LYS A 200 4.29 -21.75 -8.49
C LYS A 200 3.43 -22.61 -7.57
N ALA A 201 2.52 -22.00 -6.81
CA ALA A 201 1.53 -22.67 -5.97
C ALA A 201 0.17 -22.87 -6.66
N GLY A 202 0.03 -22.52 -7.95
CA GLY A 202 -1.23 -22.61 -8.69
C GLY A 202 -2.26 -21.55 -8.30
N ALA A 203 -1.81 -20.40 -7.79
CA ALA A 203 -2.64 -19.29 -7.35
C ALA A 203 -2.27 -17.98 -8.05
N ASP A 204 -3.19 -17.01 -8.05
CA ASP A 204 -3.00 -15.66 -8.59
C ASP A 204 -3.94 -14.69 -7.85
N PHE A 205 -3.84 -13.39 -8.15
CA PHE A 205 -4.79 -12.35 -7.70
C PHE A 205 -5.30 -11.51 -8.86
N ALA A 206 -6.56 -11.08 -8.78
CA ALA A 206 -7.31 -10.51 -9.91
C ALA A 206 -7.27 -8.97 -10.01
N HIS A 207 -6.27 -8.33 -9.42
CA HIS A 207 -5.99 -6.89 -9.53
C HIS A 207 -4.53 -6.64 -9.92
N GLY A 208 -4.17 -5.38 -10.19
CA GLY A 208 -2.78 -4.98 -10.42
C GLY A 208 -1.94 -5.11 -9.14
N THR A 209 -0.62 -5.27 -9.28
CA THR A 209 0.32 -5.26 -8.15
C THR A 209 0.41 -3.88 -7.49
N GLY A 210 0.08 -2.81 -8.20
CA GLY A 210 -0.08 -1.48 -7.61
C GLY A 210 -0.49 -0.40 -8.60
N HIS A 211 -0.79 0.78 -8.07
CA HIS A 211 -1.20 1.98 -8.78
C HIS A 211 -0.35 3.18 -8.34
N GLY A 212 -0.33 4.26 -9.11
CA GLY A 212 0.28 5.49 -8.65
C GLY A 212 -0.56 6.19 -7.57
N VAL A 213 0.10 7.02 -6.76
CA VAL A 213 -0.54 7.79 -5.68
C VAL A 213 -0.17 9.26 -5.80
N GLY A 214 -1.15 10.15 -5.61
CA GLY A 214 -0.97 11.59 -5.67
C GLY A 214 -0.40 12.20 -4.38
N SER A 215 0.07 13.44 -4.47
CA SER A 215 0.52 14.22 -3.30
C SER A 215 -0.65 15.07 -2.78
N TYR A 216 -1.32 14.62 -1.71
CA TYR A 216 -2.58 15.21 -1.20
C TYR A 216 -3.65 15.35 -2.31
N LEU A 217 -3.81 14.27 -3.08
CA LEU A 217 -4.69 14.16 -4.24
C LEU A 217 -5.32 12.76 -4.27
N SER A 218 -5.69 12.27 -5.47
CA SER A 218 -6.27 10.94 -5.63
C SER A 218 -5.32 9.86 -5.13
N VAL A 219 -5.84 8.94 -4.31
CA VAL A 219 -5.09 7.74 -3.89
C VAL A 219 -4.80 6.84 -5.09
N HIS A 220 -5.69 6.83 -6.09
CA HIS A 220 -5.46 6.22 -7.40
C HIS A 220 -5.10 7.30 -8.42
N GLU A 221 -3.81 7.47 -8.74
CA GLU A 221 -3.30 8.45 -9.68
C GLU A 221 -2.46 7.78 -10.79
N GLY A 222 -2.84 7.98 -12.05
CA GLY A 222 -2.03 7.58 -13.20
C GLY A 222 -1.03 8.66 -13.64
N PRO A 223 -0.15 8.36 -14.61
CA PRO A 223 -0.22 7.21 -15.52
C PRO A 223 0.53 5.95 -15.03
N GLN A 224 1.39 6.08 -14.01
CA GLN A 224 2.16 4.97 -13.48
C GLN A 224 1.28 3.97 -12.72
N ARG A 225 1.60 2.69 -12.87
CA ARG A 225 0.97 1.56 -12.17
C ARG A 225 1.87 0.34 -12.33
N ILE A 226 1.81 -0.63 -11.42
CA ILE A 226 2.43 -1.96 -11.59
C ILE A 226 1.30 -2.94 -11.90
N SER A 227 1.09 -3.21 -13.18
CA SER A 227 0.02 -4.12 -13.62
C SER A 227 0.32 -4.65 -15.02
N ARG A 228 -0.32 -5.75 -15.40
CA ARG A 228 -0.24 -6.34 -16.75
C ARG A 228 -0.54 -5.35 -17.88
N MET A 229 -1.37 -4.35 -17.62
CA MET A 229 -1.75 -3.33 -18.61
C MET A 229 -0.80 -2.13 -18.62
N SER A 230 0.14 -2.01 -17.68
CA SER A 230 0.95 -0.80 -17.52
C SER A 230 1.98 -0.61 -18.64
N THR A 231 1.79 0.40 -19.48
CA THR A 231 2.73 0.73 -20.56
C THR A 231 3.58 1.95 -20.25
N GLN A 232 3.29 2.68 -19.17
CA GLN A 232 4.06 3.85 -18.73
C GLN A 232 5.39 3.40 -18.13
N GLU A 233 6.47 4.03 -18.57
CA GLU A 233 7.80 3.91 -17.94
C GLU A 233 7.76 4.42 -16.51
N LEU A 234 8.41 3.70 -15.59
CA LEU A 234 8.60 4.13 -14.21
C LEU A 234 9.76 5.13 -14.13
N LEU A 235 9.44 6.35 -13.71
CA LEU A 235 10.38 7.47 -13.65
C LEU A 235 10.62 7.89 -12.19
N PRO A 236 11.82 8.41 -11.86
CA PRO A 236 12.11 8.94 -10.53
C PRO A 236 11.05 9.92 -10.01
N GLY A 237 10.73 9.80 -8.71
CA GLY A 237 9.71 10.60 -8.05
C GLY A 237 8.28 10.08 -8.20
N MET A 238 8.04 9.04 -9.03
CA MET A 238 6.74 8.38 -9.07
C MET A 238 6.49 7.59 -7.78
N ILE A 239 5.41 7.92 -7.07
CA ILE A 239 4.90 7.14 -5.93
C ILE A 239 3.94 6.07 -6.47
N LEU A 240 4.09 4.83 -5.99
CA LEU A 240 3.24 3.67 -6.31
C LEU A 240 2.90 2.86 -5.05
N SER A 241 1.73 2.20 -5.05
CA SER A 241 1.47 1.07 -4.15
C SER A 241 2.25 -0.18 -4.61
N ASN A 242 2.58 -1.04 -3.65
CA ASN A 242 3.08 -2.39 -3.82
C ASN A 242 2.23 -3.29 -2.92
N GLU A 243 1.19 -3.87 -3.50
CA GLU A 243 0.03 -4.42 -2.80
C GLU A 243 -0.39 -5.82 -3.29
N PRO A 244 0.52 -6.80 -3.47
CA PRO A 244 0.09 -8.13 -3.86
C PRO A 244 -0.91 -8.73 -2.87
N GLY A 245 -1.74 -9.63 -3.38
CA GLY A 245 -2.77 -10.29 -2.57
C GLY A 245 -3.02 -11.74 -2.94
N TYR A 246 -3.89 -12.37 -2.17
CA TYR A 246 -4.47 -13.67 -2.45
C TYR A 246 -5.84 -13.76 -1.80
N TYR A 247 -6.85 -14.18 -2.55
CA TYR A 247 -8.24 -14.21 -2.10
C TYR A 247 -8.83 -15.58 -2.39
N ARG A 248 -9.24 -16.29 -1.34
CA ARG A 248 -9.94 -17.57 -1.45
C ARG A 248 -11.42 -17.33 -1.16
N PRO A 249 -12.29 -17.38 -2.19
CA PRO A 249 -13.71 -17.10 -2.03
C PRO A 249 -14.35 -17.92 -0.91
N GLY A 250 -15.11 -17.25 -0.05
CA GLY A 250 -15.80 -17.87 1.09
C GLY A 250 -14.89 -18.33 2.23
N ALA A 251 -13.60 -17.96 2.24
CA ALA A 251 -12.66 -18.45 3.26
C ALA A 251 -11.78 -17.35 3.89
N PHE A 252 -10.91 -16.72 3.11
CA PHE A 252 -10.00 -15.67 3.61
C PHE A 252 -9.41 -14.86 2.46
N GLY A 253 -8.95 -13.66 2.77
CA GLY A 253 -8.11 -12.87 1.88
C GLY A 253 -6.89 -12.34 2.60
N ILE A 254 -5.87 -12.05 1.79
CA ILE A 254 -4.60 -11.47 2.21
C ILE A 254 -4.27 -10.38 1.21
N ARG A 255 -3.85 -9.24 1.73
CA ARG A 255 -3.10 -8.22 0.98
C ARG A 255 -2.06 -7.61 1.92
N ILE A 256 -0.89 -7.31 1.38
CA ILE A 256 0.20 -6.67 2.10
C ILE A 256 0.64 -5.51 1.24
N GLU A 257 0.49 -4.30 1.76
CA GLU A 257 0.68 -3.11 0.95
C GLU A 257 1.55 -2.07 1.63
N ASN A 258 2.51 -1.55 0.86
CA ASN A 258 3.26 -0.36 1.19
C ASN A 258 3.23 0.60 -0.02
N LEU A 259 3.26 1.90 0.25
CA LEU A 259 3.66 2.88 -0.74
C LEU A 259 5.19 2.93 -0.81
N ILE A 260 5.66 3.01 -2.05
CA ILE A 260 7.05 3.12 -2.43
C ILE A 260 7.18 4.21 -3.50
N PHE A 261 8.38 4.76 -3.69
CA PHE A 261 8.64 5.66 -4.81
C PHE A 261 9.87 5.24 -5.59
N VAL A 262 9.88 5.56 -6.89
CA VAL A 262 11.01 5.29 -7.77
C VAL A 262 12.14 6.27 -7.46
N ASN A 263 13.34 5.75 -7.22
CA ASN A 263 14.55 6.51 -6.97
C ASN A 263 15.70 6.02 -7.87
N ASP A 264 16.72 6.84 -8.06
CA ASP A 264 17.99 6.37 -8.64
C ASP A 264 18.65 5.40 -7.64
N ALA A 265 19.07 4.22 -8.11
CA ALA A 265 19.76 3.27 -7.25
C ALA A 265 21.24 3.67 -7.06
N ALA A 266 21.82 3.30 -5.93
CA ALA A 266 23.26 3.34 -5.76
C ALA A 266 23.96 2.50 -6.85
N PRO A 267 25.10 2.96 -7.41
CA PRO A 267 25.86 2.19 -8.40
C PRO A 267 26.15 0.78 -7.91
N VAL A 268 25.89 -0.21 -8.77
CA VAL A 268 26.22 -1.61 -8.48
C VAL A 268 27.69 -1.81 -8.80
N GLU A 269 28.49 -2.24 -7.81
CA GLU A 269 29.90 -2.54 -8.02
C GLU A 269 30.07 -3.62 -9.09
N GLY A 270 30.87 -3.33 -10.12
CA GLY A 270 31.03 -4.21 -11.30
C GLY A 270 29.84 -4.22 -12.26
N GLY A 271 28.83 -3.36 -12.08
CA GLY A 271 27.70 -3.23 -12.99
C GLY A 271 28.02 -2.35 -14.22
N ASP A 272 27.45 -2.71 -15.36
CA ASP A 272 27.70 -2.05 -16.65
C ASP A 272 26.77 -0.85 -16.95
N MET A 273 25.74 -0.62 -16.12
CA MET A 273 24.77 0.45 -16.36
C MET A 273 24.09 0.95 -15.07
N PRO A 274 23.61 2.21 -15.05
CA PRO A 274 22.77 2.70 -13.97
C PRO A 274 21.41 2.00 -13.97
N VAL A 275 20.86 1.79 -12.77
CA VAL A 275 19.54 1.21 -12.53
C VAL A 275 18.75 2.10 -11.57
N LEU A 276 17.43 1.94 -11.59
CA LEU A 276 16.49 2.52 -10.66
C LEU A 276 16.18 1.50 -9.56
N SER A 277 15.66 1.98 -8.45
CA SER A 277 15.15 1.16 -7.34
C SER A 277 13.90 1.77 -6.76
N PHE A 278 13.28 1.06 -5.82
CA PHE A 278 12.21 1.60 -5.00
C PHE A 278 12.72 1.98 -3.61
N GLU A 279 12.13 3.04 -3.05
CA GLU A 279 12.33 3.46 -1.67
C GLU A 279 11.00 3.48 -0.92
N THR A 280 10.99 3.01 0.32
CA THR A 280 9.77 2.80 1.11
C THR A 280 9.26 4.09 1.74
N LEU A 281 7.96 4.36 1.58
CA LEU A 281 7.26 5.40 2.35
C LEU A 281 6.51 4.81 3.54
N THR A 282 5.81 3.68 3.35
CA THR A 282 4.96 3.09 4.41
C THR A 282 5.76 2.35 5.49
N TRP A 283 5.66 2.84 6.72
CA TRP A 283 6.29 2.23 7.90
C TRP A 283 5.23 1.64 8.83
N CYS A 284 5.11 0.32 8.87
CA CYS A 284 4.24 -0.41 9.78
C CYS A 284 4.65 -1.89 9.83
N PRO A 285 4.67 -2.57 11.00
CA PRO A 285 5.05 -3.98 11.07
C PRO A 285 4.19 -4.86 10.16
N ILE A 286 4.79 -5.93 9.64
CA ILE A 286 4.10 -7.02 8.94
C ILE A 286 3.96 -8.15 9.96
N ASP A 287 2.76 -8.72 10.10
CA ASP A 287 2.48 -9.69 11.17
C ASP A 287 3.32 -10.96 11.02
N ARG A 288 4.33 -11.07 11.87
CA ARG A 288 5.26 -12.19 11.85
C ARG A 288 4.64 -13.54 12.21
N ARG A 289 3.49 -13.56 12.90
CA ARG A 289 2.81 -14.80 13.29
C ARG A 289 2.32 -15.57 12.07
N LEU A 290 2.20 -14.87 10.94
CA LEU A 290 1.77 -15.42 9.65
C LEU A 290 2.93 -15.83 8.73
N VAL A 291 4.18 -15.55 9.10
CA VAL A 291 5.35 -15.84 8.27
C VAL A 291 5.85 -17.26 8.53
N VAL A 292 5.91 -18.06 7.47
CA VAL A 292 6.51 -19.40 7.48
C VAL A 292 7.96 -19.29 7.02
N ALA A 293 8.89 -19.16 7.98
CA ALA A 293 10.30 -18.87 7.70
C ALA A 293 10.95 -19.88 6.72
N SER A 294 10.56 -21.16 6.76
CA SER A 294 11.07 -22.19 5.86
C SER A 294 10.68 -22.03 4.38
N LEU A 295 9.73 -21.14 4.06
CA LEU A 295 9.37 -20.79 2.67
C LEU A 295 10.13 -19.56 2.14
N MET A 296 10.87 -18.89 3.03
CA MET A 296 11.59 -17.65 2.72
C MET A 296 13.05 -17.98 2.39
N THR A 297 13.64 -17.23 1.47
CA THR A 297 15.09 -17.24 1.27
C THR A 297 15.77 -16.47 2.40
N SER A 298 17.06 -16.68 2.60
CA SER A 298 17.84 -15.90 3.58
C SER A 298 17.81 -14.40 3.28
N GLU A 299 17.79 -14.02 2.00
CA GLU A 299 17.69 -12.62 1.57
C GLU A 299 16.32 -12.01 1.89
N GLU A 300 15.23 -12.74 1.66
CA GLU A 300 13.88 -12.27 2.00
C GLU A 300 13.68 -12.15 3.52
N LEU A 301 14.22 -13.08 4.32
CA LEU A 301 14.20 -12.99 5.78
C LEU A 301 15.02 -11.80 6.28
N GLN A 302 16.19 -11.58 5.68
CA GLN A 302 17.04 -10.44 6.02
C GLN A 302 16.32 -9.13 5.70
N TRP A 303 15.72 -9.00 4.52
CA TRP A 303 14.93 -7.83 4.15
C TRP A 303 13.80 -7.56 5.16
N LEU A 304 13.06 -8.60 5.57
CA LEU A 304 11.96 -8.43 6.52
C LEU A 304 12.46 -7.96 7.90
N ASN A 305 13.58 -8.52 8.36
CA ASN A 305 14.20 -8.13 9.62
C ASN A 305 14.74 -6.69 9.58
N ASP A 306 15.35 -6.29 8.47
CA ASP A 306 15.85 -4.92 8.26
C ASP A 306 14.69 -3.93 8.16
N TYR A 307 13.65 -4.25 7.39
CA TYR A 307 12.41 -3.47 7.34
C TYR A 307 11.80 -3.29 8.73
N HIS A 308 11.69 -4.36 9.53
CA HIS A 308 11.17 -4.28 10.90
C HIS A 308 12.06 -3.46 11.83
N ALA A 309 13.38 -3.52 11.65
CA ALA A 309 14.32 -2.68 12.39
C ALA A 309 14.13 -1.20 12.06
N GLU A 310 14.00 -0.85 10.78
CA GLU A 310 13.73 0.51 10.33
C GLU A 310 12.36 1.02 10.80
N VAL A 311 11.31 0.20 10.72
CA VAL A 311 9.98 0.53 11.26
C VAL A 311 10.10 0.92 12.73
N ARG A 312 10.81 0.11 13.52
CA ARG A 312 11.02 0.39 14.95
C ARG A 312 11.81 1.67 15.15
N GLU A 313 12.92 1.86 14.44
CA GLU A 313 13.76 3.05 14.55
C GLU A 313 12.99 4.33 14.23
N LYS A 314 12.23 4.33 13.13
CA LYS A 314 11.50 5.51 12.65
C LYS A 314 10.28 5.86 13.49
N LEU A 315 9.57 4.86 14.01
CA LEU A 315 8.29 5.09 14.71
C LEU A 315 8.42 5.17 16.24
N MET A 316 9.42 4.53 16.85
CA MET A 316 9.60 4.57 18.30
C MET A 316 9.62 5.99 18.89
N PRO A 317 10.27 7.00 18.26
CA PRO A 317 10.27 8.37 18.75
C PRO A 317 8.91 9.08 18.64
N LEU A 318 7.99 8.56 17.82
CA LEU A 318 6.67 9.16 17.54
C LEU A 318 5.55 8.58 18.42
N ILE A 319 5.86 7.56 19.21
CA ILE A 319 4.89 6.87 20.06
C ILE A 319 5.06 7.36 21.49
N ASP A 320 3.97 7.83 22.11
CA ASP A 320 4.02 8.31 23.50
C ASP A 320 3.85 7.16 24.51
N LYS A 321 2.94 6.22 24.23
CA LYS A 321 2.54 5.16 25.17
C LYS A 321 3.57 4.03 25.25
N ASP A 322 4.06 3.74 26.45
CA ASP A 322 5.04 2.67 26.68
C ASP A 322 4.50 1.26 26.35
N SER A 323 3.18 1.04 26.50
CA SER A 323 2.55 -0.22 26.08
C SER A 323 2.68 -0.44 24.58
N VAL A 324 2.45 0.61 23.77
CA VAL A 324 2.58 0.56 22.31
C VAL A 324 4.05 0.39 21.90
N LYS A 325 5.00 1.03 22.60
CA LYS A 325 6.45 0.82 22.36
C LYS A 325 6.88 -0.63 22.61
N THR A 326 6.36 -1.21 23.69
CA THR A 326 6.61 -2.60 24.06
C THR A 326 6.03 -3.53 22.99
N TRP A 327 4.79 -3.29 22.58
CA TRP A 327 4.15 -4.02 21.48
C TRP A 327 4.93 -3.91 20.18
N LEU A 328 5.33 -2.69 19.78
CA LEU A 328 6.10 -2.46 18.56
C LEU A 328 7.42 -3.22 18.57
N THR A 329 8.12 -3.24 19.71
CA THR A 329 9.36 -4.00 19.88
C THR A 329 9.14 -5.49 19.65
N ALA A 330 8.08 -6.05 20.24
CA ALA A 330 7.73 -7.45 20.05
C ALA A 330 7.34 -7.76 18.60
N ALA A 331 6.48 -6.93 18.00
CA ALA A 331 6.01 -7.06 16.61
C ALA A 331 7.12 -6.93 15.55
N THR A 332 8.28 -6.36 15.92
CA THR A 332 9.41 -6.08 15.03
C THR A 332 10.72 -6.80 15.42
N ALA A 333 10.71 -7.71 16.39
CA ALA A 333 11.89 -8.54 16.70
C ALA A 333 12.35 -9.42 15.50
N PRO A 334 13.59 -9.87 15.40
CA PRO A 334 14.00 -10.64 14.22
C PRO A 334 13.29 -12.01 14.15
N ILE A 335 12.98 -12.47 12.94
CA ILE A 335 12.56 -13.85 12.65
C ILE A 335 13.82 -14.66 12.33
N SER A 336 13.99 -15.80 13.02
CA SER A 336 15.06 -16.76 12.74
C SER A 336 14.60 -17.80 11.72
N GLY A 337 15.53 -18.22 10.85
CA GLY A 337 15.32 -19.31 9.88
C GLY A 337 15.45 -20.70 10.48
#